data_AF-A0AAD9P3S7-F1
#
_entry.id   AF-A0AAD9P3S7-F1
#
_cell.length_a   1.000
_cell.length_b   1.000
_cell.length_c   1.000
_cell.angle_alpha   90.00
_cell.angle_beta   90.00
_cell.angle_gamma   90.00
#
_symmetry.space_group_name_H-M   'P 1'
#
loop_
_entity.id
_entity.type
_entity.pdbx_description
1 polymer ?
#
loop_
_entity_poly.entity_id
_entity_poly.type
_entity_poly.pdbx_seq_one_letter_code
_entity_poly.pdbx_strand_id
1 'polypeptide(L)'
;MEQQKTNRSCRRRTSATSRGGAAGTCLMKETKLRRRSAANARERKRMMGLNVAFDHLRRVVPQMENDRKLSKYDTIQMAQTYISALMALLEPEVGTNDVTETSTNDSGCENMSP
;
A
#
# COMPACT_ATOMS: atom_id res chain seq x y z
N MET A 1 -10.64 -29.25 2.34
CA MET A 1 -9.37 -30.00 2.39
C MET A 1 -8.54 -29.49 1.22
N GLU A 2 -7.36 -28.89 1.30
CA GLU A 2 -6.37 -28.78 2.35
C GLU A 2 -5.42 -27.66 1.90
N GLN A 3 -5.19 -26.65 2.75
CA GLN A 3 -4.24 -25.59 2.44
C GLN A 3 -2.83 -26.18 2.57
N GLN A 4 -2.10 -26.33 1.46
CA GLN A 4 -0.67 -26.64 1.47
C GLN A 4 0.12 -25.45 2.02
N LYS A 5 0.21 -25.37 3.35
CA LYS A 5 1.21 -24.58 4.04
C LYS A 5 2.50 -25.40 4.04
N THR A 6 3.36 -25.16 3.05
CA THR A 6 4.72 -25.71 3.06
C THR A 6 5.51 -25.03 4.18
N ASN A 7 5.43 -25.62 5.37
CA ASN A 7 6.30 -25.31 6.49
C ASN A 7 7.68 -25.88 6.12
N ARG A 8 8.48 -25.14 5.35
CA ARG A 8 9.89 -25.48 5.12
C ARG A 8 10.63 -25.39 6.44
N SER A 9 10.59 -26.50 7.16
CA SER A 9 11.36 -26.78 8.37
C SER A 9 12.84 -26.54 8.06
N CYS A 10 13.39 -25.46 8.62
CA CYS A 10 14.83 -25.27 8.70
C CYS A 10 15.40 -26.37 9.60
N ARG A 11 15.70 -27.54 9.03
CA ARG A 11 16.46 -28.60 9.71
C ARG A 11 17.88 -28.09 9.96
N ARG A 12 18.15 -27.60 11.18
CA ARG A 12 19.51 -27.36 11.65
C ARG A 12 20.16 -28.70 11.98
N ARG A 13 21.09 -29.14 11.13
CA ARG A 13 22.09 -30.16 11.50
C ARG A 13 23.01 -29.53 12.56
N THR A 14 22.98 -30.06 13.77
CA THR A 14 23.98 -29.77 14.80
C THR A 14 25.02 -30.88 14.81
N SER A 15 26.15 -30.67 14.14
CA SER A 15 27.36 -31.46 14.38
C SER A 15 28.26 -30.65 15.32
N ALA A 16 28.38 -31.13 16.55
CA ALA A 16 29.25 -30.58 17.58
C ALA A 16 30.72 -30.77 17.19
N THR A 17 31.48 -29.67 17.10
CA THR A 17 32.93 -29.69 17.29
C THR A 17 33.35 -28.31 17.82
N SER A 18 34.26 -28.33 18.78
CA SER A 18 34.69 -27.22 19.63
C SER A 18 35.29 -26.03 18.87
N ARG A 19 34.98 -24.82 19.34
CA ARG A 19 35.89 -23.67 19.55
C ARG A 19 35.06 -22.45 20.01
N GLY A 20 35.28 -22.05 21.26
CA GLY A 20 34.61 -20.92 21.90
C GLY A 20 34.94 -19.60 21.20
N GLY A 21 33.92 -18.74 21.04
CA GLY A 21 34.07 -17.35 20.59
C GLY A 21 33.07 -16.88 19.52
N ALA A 22 32.66 -17.73 18.57
CA ALA A 22 31.87 -17.29 17.40
C ALA A 22 30.35 -17.55 17.48
N ALA A 23 29.90 -18.43 18.38
CA ALA A 23 28.48 -18.82 18.47
C ALA A 23 27.56 -17.71 19.00
N GLY A 24 28.04 -16.88 19.94
CA GLY A 24 27.24 -15.82 20.56
C GLY A 24 26.82 -14.71 19.59
N THR A 25 27.70 -14.31 18.66
CA THR A 25 27.38 -13.27 17.67
C THR A 25 26.48 -13.78 16.55
N CYS A 26 26.56 -15.07 16.19
CA CYS A 26 25.69 -15.70 15.19
C CYS A 26 24.24 -15.84 15.69
N LEU A 27 24.05 -16.24 16.95
CA LEU A 27 22.72 -16.35 17.58
C LEU A 27 22.05 -14.97 17.77
N MET A 28 22.82 -13.95 18.14
CA MET A 28 22.35 -12.55 18.19
C MET A 28 21.89 -12.06 16.82
N LYS A 29 22.64 -12.37 15.75
CA LYS A 29 22.26 -12.04 14.37
C LYS A 29 20.98 -12.77 13.96
N GLU A 30 20.83 -14.05 14.28
CA GLU A 30 19.64 -14.82 13.97
C GLU A 30 18.38 -14.33 14.71
N THR A 31 18.48 -13.99 16.00
CA THR A 31 17.35 -13.41 16.74
C THR A 31 16.93 -12.06 16.16
N LYS A 32 17.89 -11.21 15.75
CA LYS A 32 17.61 -9.94 15.05
C LYS A 32 16.90 -10.19 13.71
N LEU A 33 17.34 -11.18 12.93
CA LEU A 33 16.70 -11.56 11.67
C LEU A 33 15.26 -12.07 11.89
N ARG A 34 15.04 -12.89 12.92
CA ARG A 34 13.70 -13.39 13.30
C ARG A 34 12.77 -12.25 13.72
N ARG A 35 13.26 -11.31 14.54
CA ARG A 35 12.49 -10.10 14.95
C ARG A 35 12.11 -9.26 13.73
N ARG A 36 13.05 -9.02 12.82
CA ARG A 36 12.79 -8.29 11.57
C ARG A 36 11.77 -9.01 10.69
N SER A 37 11.90 -10.33 10.52
CA SER A 37 10.95 -11.13 9.75
C SER A 37 9.53 -11.07 10.34
N ALA A 38 9.41 -11.18 11.68
CA ALA A 38 8.14 -11.04 12.36
C ALA A 38 7.53 -9.63 12.20
N ALA A 39 8.35 -8.58 12.24
CA ALA A 39 7.91 -7.21 11.97
C ALA A 39 7.40 -7.05 10.53
N ASN A 40 8.14 -7.55 9.54
CA ASN A 40 7.74 -7.52 8.13
C ASN A 40 6.44 -8.31 7.89
N ALA A 41 6.25 -9.43 8.59
CA ALA A 41 5.00 -10.19 8.49
C ALA A 41 3.80 -9.41 9.05
N ARG A 42 3.98 -8.67 10.15
CA ARG A 42 2.93 -7.78 10.70
C ARG A 42 2.59 -6.65 9.73
N GLU A 43 3.59 -6.00 9.14
CA GLU A 43 3.33 -4.92 8.18
C GLU A 43 2.62 -5.43 6.94
N ARG A 44 2.99 -6.63 6.43
CA ARG A 44 2.23 -7.26 5.35
C ARG A 44 0.78 -7.46 5.74
N LYS A 45 0.49 -7.98 6.94
CA LYS A 45 -0.90 -8.17 7.42
C LYS A 45 -1.66 -6.83 7.49
N ARG A 46 -1.02 -5.78 8.01
CA ARG A 46 -1.59 -4.43 8.05
C ARG A 46 -1.92 -3.92 6.64
N MET A 47 -0.98 -4.04 5.72
CA MET A 47 -1.13 -3.61 4.32
C MET A 47 -2.18 -4.42 3.57
N MET A 48 -2.33 -5.73 3.85
CA MET A 48 -3.41 -6.54 3.29
C MET A 48 -4.79 -5.97 3.68
N GLY A 49 -4.97 -5.57 4.94
CA GLY A 49 -6.22 -4.92 5.39
C GLY A 49 -6.52 -3.63 4.64
N LEU A 50 -5.49 -2.79 4.42
CA LEU A 50 -5.64 -1.58 3.60
C LEU A 50 -6.04 -1.90 2.16
N ASN A 51 -5.41 -2.90 1.55
CA ASN A 51 -5.72 -3.29 0.17
C ASN A 51 -7.15 -3.83 0.05
N VAL A 52 -7.66 -4.56 1.05
CA VAL A 52 -9.07 -5.00 1.10
C VAL A 52 -10.01 -3.79 1.13
N ALA A 53 -9.72 -2.77 1.94
CA ALA A 53 -10.52 -1.55 1.95
C ALA A 53 -10.51 -0.82 0.59
N PHE A 54 -9.36 -0.79 -0.09
CA PHE A 54 -9.26 -0.26 -1.46
C PHE A 54 -10.11 -1.06 -2.45
N ASP A 55 -10.13 -2.39 -2.35
CA ASP A 55 -10.98 -3.23 -3.21
C ASP A 55 -12.47 -3.01 -2.92
N HIS A 56 -12.84 -2.70 -1.68
CA HIS A 56 -14.22 -2.32 -1.35
C HIS A 56 -14.60 -0.99 -2.00
N LEU A 57 -13.70 0.00 -1.95
CA LEU A 57 -13.89 1.28 -2.61
C LEU A 57 -14.06 1.11 -4.14
N ARG A 58 -13.23 0.28 -4.79
CA ARG A 58 -13.34 0.00 -6.23
C ARG A 58 -14.68 -0.55 -6.66
N ARG A 59 -15.39 -1.28 -5.79
CA ARG A 59 -16.72 -1.84 -6.10
C ARG A 59 -17.82 -0.80 -6.17
N VAL A 60 -17.67 0.30 -5.43
CA VAL A 60 -18.67 1.38 -5.37
C VAL A 60 -18.31 2.57 -6.27
N VAL A 61 -17.06 2.64 -6.73
CA VAL A 61 -16.61 3.64 -7.69
C VAL A 61 -17.01 3.20 -9.10
N PRO A 62 -17.67 4.07 -9.90
CA PRO A 62 -18.01 3.77 -11.28
C PRO A 62 -16.75 3.44 -12.11
N GLN A 63 -16.80 2.36 -12.89
CA GLN A 63 -15.71 1.96 -13.79
C GLN A 63 -16.17 2.10 -15.25
N MET A 64 -15.38 2.80 -16.06
CA MET A 64 -15.61 2.91 -17.51
C MET A 64 -15.17 1.61 -18.19
N GLU A 65 -16.13 0.70 -18.36
CA GLU A 65 -16.23 -0.48 -19.26
C GLU A 65 -15.06 -1.47 -19.40
N ASN A 66 -13.91 -1.19 -18.81
CA ASN A 66 -12.78 -2.10 -18.76
C ASN A 66 -12.85 -2.84 -17.42
N ASP A 67 -12.92 -4.18 -17.47
CA ASP A 67 -12.77 -5.10 -16.34
C ASP A 67 -11.40 -5.00 -15.63
N ARG A 68 -10.62 -3.96 -15.92
CA ARG A 68 -9.32 -3.68 -15.33
C ARG A 68 -9.50 -2.98 -13.99
N LYS A 69 -8.77 -3.48 -12.99
CA LYS A 69 -8.67 -2.83 -11.67
C LYS A 69 -8.00 -1.46 -11.79
N LEU A 70 -8.67 -0.41 -11.29
CA LEU A 70 -8.12 0.95 -11.19
C LEU A 70 -6.86 0.99 -10.29
N SER A 71 -5.90 1.85 -10.65
CA SER A 71 -4.74 2.11 -9.79
C SER A 71 -5.17 2.76 -8.46
N LYS A 72 -4.30 2.77 -7.45
CA LYS A 72 -4.64 3.40 -6.15
C LYS A 72 -4.96 4.89 -6.30
N TYR A 73 -4.21 5.59 -7.15
CA TYR A 73 -4.41 7.00 -7.42
C TYR A 73 -5.75 7.22 -8.13
N ASP A 74 -5.97 6.51 -9.24
CA ASP A 74 -7.21 6.66 -10.02
C ASP A 74 -8.45 6.31 -9.20
N THR A 75 -8.37 5.29 -8.33
CA THR A 75 -9.48 4.92 -7.43
C THR A 75 -9.85 6.08 -6.50
N ILE A 76 -8.85 6.80 -5.95
CA ILE A 76 -9.09 7.94 -5.07
C ILE A 76 -9.68 9.11 -5.87
N GLN A 77 -9.10 9.43 -7.02
CA GLN A 77 -9.59 10.52 -7.88
C GLN A 77 -11.04 10.28 -8.30
N MET A 78 -11.35 9.09 -8.79
CA MET A 78 -12.71 8.72 -9.19
C MET A 78 -13.69 8.71 -8.02
N ALA A 79 -13.26 8.29 -6.82
CA ALA A 79 -14.11 8.38 -5.64
C ALA A 79 -14.45 9.84 -5.27
N GLN A 80 -13.46 10.75 -5.34
CA GLN A 80 -13.68 12.17 -5.08
C GLN A 80 -14.65 12.78 -6.09
N THR A 81 -14.40 12.57 -7.39
CA THR A 81 -15.31 13.03 -8.46
C THR A 81 -16.71 12.45 -8.31
N TYR A 82 -16.82 11.17 -7.95
CA TYR A 82 -18.12 10.51 -7.81
C TYR A 82 -18.92 11.07 -6.63
N ILE A 83 -18.29 11.29 -5.47
CA ILE A 83 -18.95 11.93 -4.33
C ILE A 83 -19.46 13.32 -4.75
N SER A 84 -18.62 14.14 -5.38
CA SER A 84 -19.03 15.48 -5.85
C SER A 84 -20.20 15.43 -6.84
N ALA A 85 -20.19 14.50 -7.78
CA ALA A 85 -21.29 14.34 -8.74
C ALA A 85 -22.60 13.92 -8.06
N LEU A 86 -22.54 13.01 -7.09
CA LEU A 86 -23.71 12.61 -6.31
C LEU A 86 -24.25 13.76 -5.45
N MET A 87 -23.38 14.57 -4.86
CA MET A 87 -23.79 15.76 -4.11
C MET A 87 -24.51 16.77 -5.02
N ALA A 88 -23.93 17.07 -6.19
CA ALA A 88 -24.54 17.98 -7.16
C ALA A 88 -25.90 17.48 -7.67
N LEU A 89 -26.07 16.17 -7.86
CA LEU A 89 -27.35 15.57 -8.26
C LEU A 89 -28.45 15.71 -7.19
N LEU A 90 -28.06 15.76 -5.91
CA LEU A 90 -28.99 15.90 -4.78
C LEU A 90 -29.32 17.36 -4.48
N GLU A 91 -28.53 18.31 -4.96
CA GLU A 91 -28.82 19.73 -4.84
C GLU A 91 -29.85 20.14 -5.90
N PRO A 92 -30.99 20.74 -5.52
CA PRO A 92 -32.00 21.20 -6.48
C PRO A 92 -31.45 22.42 -7.22
N GLU A 93 -30.95 22.20 -8.44
CA GLU A 93 -30.68 23.18 -9.52
C GLU A 93 -30.59 24.64 -9.07
N VAL A 94 -29.54 24.99 -8.32
CA VAL A 94 -29.04 26.37 -8.30
C VAL A 94 -27.80 26.36 -9.17
N GLY A 95 -28.00 26.60 -10.46
CA GLY A 95 -26.94 26.57 -11.47
C GLY A 95 -25.74 27.43 -11.07
N THR A 96 -24.65 26.77 -10.69
CA THR A 96 -23.33 27.39 -10.60
C THR A 96 -22.48 26.86 -11.72
N ASN A 97 -22.60 27.50 -12.88
CA ASN A 97 -21.51 27.57 -13.84
C ASN A 97 -20.36 28.30 -13.12
N ASP A 98 -19.45 27.57 -12.48
CA ASP A 98 -18.18 28.17 -12.04
C ASP A 98 -17.05 27.60 -12.89
N VAL A 99 -16.61 28.46 -13.79
CA VAL A 99 -15.44 28.31 -14.64
C VAL A 99 -14.21 28.40 -13.73
N THR A 100 -13.62 27.27 -13.34
CA THR A 100 -12.24 27.28 -12.82
C THR A 100 -11.26 27.27 -13.98
N GLU A 101 -11.28 28.34 -14.79
CA GLU A 101 -10.06 28.85 -15.41
C GLU A 101 -9.34 29.66 -14.33
N THR A 102 -8.34 29.06 -13.70
CA THR A 102 -7.27 29.84 -13.06
C THR A 102 -5.98 29.45 -13.76
N SER A 103 -5.78 30.06 -14.92
CA SER A 103 -4.44 30.33 -15.43
C SER A 103 -3.75 31.21 -14.39
N THR A 104 -2.83 30.64 -13.62
CA THR A 104 -1.81 31.44 -12.95
C THR A 104 -0.47 30.87 -13.38
N ASN A 105 0.09 31.51 -14.39
CA ASN A 105 1.50 31.40 -14.74
C ASN A 105 2.30 31.74 -13.46
N ASP A 106 2.97 30.75 -12.88
CA ASP A 106 4.04 31.02 -11.91
C ASP A 106 5.38 30.74 -12.60
N SER A 107 5.93 31.81 -13.14
CA SER A 107 7.27 31.88 -13.69
C SER A 107 8.27 32.07 -12.54
N GLY A 108 9.10 31.07 -12.29
CA GLY A 108 10.49 31.26 -11.86
C GLY A 108 10.78 31.17 -10.35
N CYS A 109 11.70 30.28 -9.99
CA CYS A 109 13.00 30.73 -9.51
C CYS A 109 14.04 29.61 -9.57
N GLU A 110 15.20 30.01 -10.05
CA GLU A 110 16.39 29.22 -10.31
C GLU A 110 17.12 28.89 -9.01
N ASN A 111 18.09 27.98 -9.15
CA ASN A 111 19.24 27.77 -8.27
C ASN A 111 19.03 26.81 -7.10
N MET A 112 19.48 25.57 -7.30
CA MET A 112 20.25 24.90 -6.27
C MET A 112 21.38 24.08 -6.93
N SER A 113 22.55 24.71 -7.01
CA SER A 113 23.87 24.08 -7.14
C SER A 113 24.79 24.79 -6.16
N PRO A 114 25.88 24.16 -5.68
CA PRO A 114 26.51 22.94 -6.18
C PRO A 114 26.09 21.64 -5.46
#